data_AF-A0A7V9WLR9-F1
#
_entry.id   AF-A0A7V9WLR9-F1
#
_cell.length_a   1.000
_cell.length_b   1.000
_cell.length_c   1.000
_cell.angle_alpha   90.00
_cell.angle_beta   90.00
_cell.angle_gamma   90.00
#
_symmetry.space_group_name_H-M   'P 1'
#
loop_
_entity.id
_entity.type
_entity.pdbx_description
1 polymer ?
#
loop_
_entity_poly.entity_id
_entity_poly.type
_entity_poly.pdbx_seq_one_letter_code
_entity_poly.pdbx_strand_id
1 'polypeptide(L)'
;AIEHDEAWATLVRDLLRREALEDVARVVHAPLAGDPPWYSREALDELPEEIDLLVVDGPPADAAGEEHRRAPALGFFEPRLIPGAIVVLDDVQRPGERGVLASWEADTPWRFQMDESAGLAIGGLG
;
A
#
# COMPACT_ATOMS: atom_id res chain seq x y z
N ALA A 1 3.37 8.25 -3.42
CA ALA A 1 3.47 6.83 -3.80
C ALA A 1 4.80 6.25 -3.35
N ILE A 2 4.81 4.98 -2.97
CA ILE A 2 6.00 4.19 -2.63
C ILE A 2 6.23 3.25 -3.80
N GLU A 3 7.46 3.20 -4.32
CA GLU A 3 7.81 2.40 -5.50
C GLU A 3 9.12 1.65 -5.26
N HIS A 4 9.16 0.36 -5.58
CA HIS A 4 10.33 -0.48 -5.42
C HIS A 4 11.29 -0.49 -6.62
N ASP A 5 10.80 -0.22 -7.82
CA ASP A 5 11.60 -0.18 -9.04
C ASP A 5 12.13 1.23 -9.30
N GLU A 6 13.45 1.41 -9.27
CA GLU A 6 14.10 2.71 -9.45
C GLU A 6 13.83 3.33 -10.83
N ALA A 7 13.78 2.50 -11.88
CA ALA A 7 13.54 2.98 -13.24
C ALA A 7 12.11 3.48 -13.39
N TRP A 8 11.14 2.75 -12.81
CA TRP A 8 9.74 3.18 -12.78
C TRP A 8 9.56 4.43 -11.94
N ALA A 9 10.15 4.48 -10.74
CA ALA A 9 10.12 5.67 -9.89
C ALA A 9 10.67 6.91 -10.62
N THR A 10 11.77 6.75 -11.35
CA THR A 10 12.38 7.81 -12.15
C THR A 10 11.45 8.26 -13.28
N LEU A 11 10.85 7.32 -14.00
CA LEU A 11 9.90 7.60 -15.07
C LEU A 11 8.69 8.39 -14.56
N VAL A 12 8.08 7.96 -13.44
CA VAL A 12 6.90 8.65 -12.87
C VAL A 12 7.27 10.04 -12.37
N ARG A 13 8.44 10.21 -11.73
CA ARG A 13 8.93 11.55 -11.32
C ARG A 13 9.13 12.48 -12.53
N ASP A 14 9.65 11.97 -13.64
CA ASP A 14 9.79 12.74 -14.88
C ASP A 14 8.42 13.17 -15.43
N LEU A 15 7.40 12.31 -15.36
CA LEU A 15 6.03 12.64 -15.76
C LEU A 15 5.43 13.72 -14.86
N LEU A 16 5.55 13.58 -13.53
CA LEU A 16 5.07 14.59 -12.58
C LEU A 16 5.73 15.96 -12.83
N ARG A 17 7.03 15.98 -13.15
CA ARG A 17 7.77 17.19 -13.55
C ARG A 17 7.19 17.85 -14.79
N ARG A 18 6.95 17.06 -15.83
CA ARG A 18 6.41 17.55 -17.12
C ARG A 18 5.03 18.17 -16.96
N GLU A 19 4.22 17.62 -16.07
CA GLU A 19 2.86 18.08 -15.80
C GLU A 19 2.77 19.11 -14.65
N ALA A 20 3.91 19.54 -14.09
CA ALA A 20 3.99 20.47 -12.96
C ALA A 20 3.18 20.04 -11.72
N LEU A 21 3.21 18.74 -11.40
CA LEU A 21 2.47 18.13 -10.27
C LEU A 21 3.35 17.84 -9.05
N GLU A 22 4.63 18.21 -9.06
CA GLU A 22 5.57 17.90 -7.97
C GLU A 22 5.19 18.52 -6.62
N ASP A 23 4.46 19.63 -6.62
CA ASP A 23 3.99 20.29 -5.40
C ASP A 23 2.88 19.51 -4.68
N VAL A 24 2.20 18.59 -5.38
CA VAL A 24 1.05 17.83 -4.85
C VAL A 24 1.24 16.31 -4.90
N ALA A 25 2.27 15.83 -5.60
CA ALA A 25 2.55 14.40 -5.75
C ALA A 25 4.03 14.10 -5.59
N ARG A 26 4.35 13.12 -4.75
CA ARG A 26 5.71 12.63 -4.52
C ARG A 26 5.78 11.13 -4.72
N VAL A 27 6.85 10.68 -5.37
CA VAL A 27 7.22 9.26 -5.52
C VAL A 27 8.48 9.01 -4.70
N VAL A 28 8.39 8.11 -3.74
CA VAL A 28 9.51 7.66 -2.91
C VAL A 28 9.98 6.31 -3.43
N HIS A 29 11.28 6.20 -3.72
CA HIS A 29 11.87 4.93 -4.13
C HIS A 29 12.26 4.16 -2.87
N ALA A 30 11.63 3.01 -2.66
CA ALA A 30 11.83 2.12 -1.52
C ALA A 30 12.09 0.69 -2.06
N PRO A 31 13.35 0.31 -2.32
CA PRO A 31 13.64 -1.02 -2.87
C PRO A 31 13.16 -2.13 -1.92
N LEU A 32 12.81 -3.29 -2.47
CA LEU A 32 12.42 -4.43 -1.65
C LEU A 32 13.64 -5.04 -0.92
N ALA A 33 13.48 -5.34 0.36
CA ALA A 33 14.50 -5.89 1.23
C ALA A 33 13.88 -6.85 2.26
N GLY A 34 14.72 -7.73 2.83
CA GLY A 34 14.29 -8.71 3.84
C GLY A 34 13.80 -10.04 3.25
N ASP A 35 13.31 -10.90 4.12
CA ASP A 35 12.74 -12.22 3.80
C ASP A 35 11.53 -12.52 4.72
N PRO A 36 10.29 -12.50 4.20
CA PRO A 36 9.92 -12.19 2.81
C PRO A 36 10.18 -10.71 2.46
N PRO A 37 10.45 -10.40 1.18
CA PRO A 37 10.84 -9.05 0.77
C PRO A 37 9.68 -8.05 0.88
N TRP A 38 9.97 -6.88 1.45
CA TRP A 38 9.08 -5.72 1.61
C TRP A 38 9.84 -4.43 1.32
N TYR A 39 9.16 -3.31 1.07
CA TYR A 39 9.76 -1.97 1.03
C TYR A 39 10.77 -1.69 2.18
N SER A 40 11.97 -1.25 1.83
CA SER A 40 12.99 -0.84 2.82
C SER A 40 12.45 0.26 3.74
N ARG A 41 12.53 0.05 5.06
CA ARG A 41 12.00 0.98 6.07
C ARG A 41 12.71 2.33 6.07
N GLU A 42 14.01 2.35 5.81
CA GLU A 42 14.81 3.57 5.73
C GLU A 42 14.25 4.55 4.68
N ALA A 43 13.71 4.02 3.58
CA ALA A 43 13.08 4.85 2.54
C ALA A 43 11.70 5.39 2.96
N LEU A 44 11.05 4.79 3.95
CA LEU A 44 9.70 5.16 4.41
C LEU A 44 9.71 6.22 5.52
N ASP A 45 10.89 6.56 6.06
CA ASP A 45 11.04 7.60 7.08
C ASP A 45 10.70 9.00 6.55
N GLU A 46 10.75 9.20 5.22
CA GLU A 46 10.39 10.48 4.60
C GLU A 46 8.88 10.64 4.35
N LEU A 47 8.05 9.65 4.70
CA LEU A 47 6.61 9.70 4.47
C LEU A 47 5.87 10.55 5.52
N PRO A 48 4.69 11.11 5.19
CA PRO A 48 3.91 11.87 6.17
C PRO A 48 3.58 11.03 7.41
N GLU A 49 3.41 11.73 8.53
CA GLU A 49 3.04 11.16 9.84
C GLU A 49 1.51 11.02 10.00
N GLU A 50 0.74 11.70 9.16
CA GLU A 50 -0.73 11.66 9.15
C GLU A 50 -1.21 11.24 7.76
N ILE A 51 -2.11 10.25 7.73
CA ILE A 51 -2.65 9.65 6.51
C ILE A 51 -4.17 9.54 6.65
N ASP A 52 -4.90 10.26 5.80
CA ASP A 52 -6.37 10.18 5.70
C ASP A 52 -6.83 9.03 4.78
N LEU A 53 -5.99 8.65 3.81
CA LEU A 53 -6.27 7.59 2.84
C LEU A 53 -5.00 6.78 2.55
N LEU A 54 -5.06 5.48 2.81
CA LEU A 54 -4.02 4.53 2.43
C LEU A 54 -4.55 3.62 1.33
N VAL A 55 -3.87 3.58 0.18
CA VAL A 55 -4.15 2.61 -0.89
C VAL A 55 -2.99 1.62 -0.95
N VAL A 56 -3.31 0.34 -0.84
CA VAL A 56 -2.35 -0.77 -0.86
C VAL A 56 -2.53 -1.55 -2.16
N ASP A 57 -1.67 -1.24 -3.13
CA ASP A 57 -1.57 -1.91 -4.44
C ASP A 57 -0.16 -2.49 -4.69
N GLY A 58 0.70 -2.44 -3.69
CA GLY A 58 2.05 -3.00 -3.80
C GLY A 58 2.55 -3.56 -2.47
N PRO A 59 3.69 -4.27 -2.50
CA PRO A 59 4.50 -4.59 -3.67
C PRO A 59 3.85 -5.70 -4.56
N PRO A 60 4.44 -6.06 -5.72
CA PRO A 60 3.94 -7.16 -6.55
C PRO A 60 3.76 -8.45 -5.73
N ALA A 61 2.61 -9.11 -5.93
CA ALA A 61 2.15 -10.24 -5.12
C ALA A 61 1.41 -11.32 -5.96
N ASP A 62 1.56 -11.29 -7.28
CA ASP A 62 0.87 -12.19 -8.21
C ASP A 62 1.60 -13.52 -8.46
N ALA A 63 2.87 -13.63 -8.08
CA ALA A 63 3.65 -14.85 -8.23
C ALA A 63 3.46 -15.82 -7.05
N ALA A 64 3.63 -17.12 -7.33
CA ALA A 64 3.51 -18.17 -6.33
C ALA A 64 4.54 -18.01 -5.21
N GLY A 65 4.08 -18.03 -3.95
CA GLY A 65 4.89 -17.76 -2.76
C GLY A 65 5.02 -16.28 -2.38
N GLU A 66 4.39 -15.38 -3.13
CA GLU A 66 4.45 -13.93 -2.92
C GLU A 66 3.08 -13.33 -2.53
N GLU A 67 2.05 -14.17 -2.38
CA GLU A 67 0.64 -13.81 -2.29
C GLU A 67 0.29 -12.94 -1.06
N HIS A 68 1.15 -12.92 -0.05
CA HIS A 68 0.96 -12.18 1.19
C HIS A 68 1.92 -11.00 1.35
N ARG A 69 2.64 -10.62 0.28
CA ARG A 69 3.57 -9.48 0.33
C ARG A 69 2.94 -8.13 0.60
N ARG A 70 1.61 -8.01 0.56
CA ARG A 70 0.87 -6.80 0.97
C ARG A 70 0.48 -6.80 2.46
N ALA A 71 0.73 -7.88 3.22
CA ALA A 71 0.21 -8.04 4.58
C ALA A 71 0.76 -7.03 5.63
N PRO A 72 2.08 -6.82 5.77
CA PRO A 72 2.58 -5.77 6.68
C PRO A 72 2.09 -4.32 6.47
N ALA A 73 1.32 -3.96 5.43
CA ALA A 73 1.05 -2.56 5.07
C ALA A 73 0.18 -1.88 6.10
N LEU A 74 -0.93 -2.53 6.47
CA LEU A 74 -1.83 -2.00 7.48
C LEU A 74 -1.11 -1.81 8.82
N GLY A 75 -0.45 -2.86 9.33
CA GLY A 75 0.27 -2.77 10.62
C GLY A 75 1.43 -1.78 10.62
N PHE A 76 2.09 -1.56 9.48
CA PHE A 76 3.15 -0.55 9.37
C PHE A 76 2.61 0.88 9.38
N PHE A 77 1.52 1.14 8.65
CA PHE A 77 0.96 2.49 8.50
C PHE A 77 -0.09 2.84 9.55
N GLU A 78 -0.65 1.87 10.27
CA GLU A 78 -1.70 2.09 11.29
C GLU A 78 -1.37 3.20 12.28
N PRO A 79 -0.13 3.33 12.82
CA PRO A 79 0.21 4.42 13.72
C PRO A 79 0.08 5.84 13.11
N ARG A 80 0.01 5.94 11.78
CA ARG A 80 -0.08 7.18 11.00
C ARG A 80 -1.49 7.43 10.45
N LEU A 81 -2.42 6.46 10.59
CA LEU A 81 -3.80 6.60 10.12
C LEU A 81 -4.60 7.43 11.12
N ILE A 82 -5.13 8.57 10.66
CA ILE A 82 -5.88 9.48 11.54
C ILE A 82 -7.31 8.95 11.82
N PRO A 83 -8.03 9.48 12.82
CA PRO A 83 -9.43 9.15 13.02
C PRO A 83 -10.27 9.43 11.76
N GLY A 84 -11.00 8.41 11.29
CA GLY A 84 -11.77 8.49 10.05
C GLY A 84 -10.99 8.18 8.78
N ALA A 85 -9.72 7.78 8.88
CA ALA A 85 -8.93 7.35 7.74
C ALA A 85 -9.55 6.13 7.04
N ILE A 86 -9.34 6.07 5.72
CA ILE A 86 -9.80 4.99 4.85
C ILE A 86 -8.61 4.15 4.41
N VAL A 87 -8.74 2.84 4.45
CA VAL A 87 -7.76 1.90 3.88
C VAL A 87 -8.39 1.17 2.71
N VAL A 88 -7.72 1.18 1.57
CA VAL A 88 -8.13 0.47 0.36
C VAL A 88 -7.10 -0.60 0.03
N LEU A 89 -7.56 -1.84 -0.18
CA LEU A 89 -6.75 -2.92 -0.74
C LEU A 89 -7.18 -3.17 -2.17
N ASP A 90 -6.22 -3.16 -3.09
CA ASP A 90 -6.45 -3.50 -4.50
C ASP A 90 -6.31 -5.01 -4.76
N ASP A 91 -6.77 -5.46 -5.93
CA ASP A 91 -6.74 -6.85 -6.41
C ASP A 91 -7.44 -7.89 -5.52
N VAL A 92 -8.51 -7.53 -4.79
CA VAL A 92 -9.17 -8.49 -3.86
C VAL A 92 -9.90 -9.64 -4.56
N GLN A 93 -9.87 -9.68 -5.88
CA GLN A 93 -10.27 -10.86 -6.66
C GLN A 93 -9.26 -12.01 -6.55
N ARG A 94 -8.00 -11.71 -6.20
CA ARG A 94 -6.95 -12.71 -6.03
C ARG A 94 -7.05 -13.42 -4.67
N PRO A 95 -6.81 -14.74 -4.59
CA PRO A 95 -6.87 -15.47 -3.32
C PRO A 95 -5.87 -14.98 -2.26
N GLY A 96 -4.69 -14.50 -2.68
CA GLY A 96 -3.66 -13.96 -1.79
C GLY A 96 -4.14 -12.77 -0.98
N GLU A 97 -4.72 -11.81 -1.69
CA GLU A 97 -5.25 -10.55 -1.19
C GLU A 97 -6.47 -10.77 -0.31
N ARG A 98 -7.31 -11.78 -0.60
CA ARG A 98 -8.36 -12.22 0.33
C ARG A 98 -7.78 -12.78 1.63
N GLY A 99 -6.64 -13.48 1.56
CA GLY A 99 -5.90 -13.93 2.74
C GLY A 99 -5.28 -12.77 3.53
N VAL A 100 -4.72 -11.76 2.84
CA VAL A 100 -4.22 -10.52 3.46
C VAL A 100 -5.35 -9.80 4.20
N LEU A 101 -6.49 -9.62 3.55
CA LEU A 101 -7.67 -8.98 4.13
C LEU A 101 -8.15 -9.71 5.39
N ALA A 102 -8.23 -11.05 5.34
CA ALA A 102 -8.61 -11.87 6.48
C ALA A 102 -7.63 -11.75 7.65
N SER A 103 -6.31 -11.67 7.39
CA SER A 103 -5.31 -11.40 8.44
C SER A 103 -5.52 -10.03 9.07
N TRP A 104 -5.75 -8.99 8.27
CA TRP A 104 -6.00 -7.65 8.79
C TRP A 104 -7.22 -7.58 9.70
N GLU A 105 -8.33 -8.19 9.30
CA GLU A 105 -9.55 -8.20 10.12
C GLU A 105 -9.43 -9.06 11.40
N ALA A 106 -8.56 -10.08 11.37
CA ALA A 106 -8.26 -10.93 12.53
C ALA A 106 -7.34 -10.23 13.54
N ASP A 107 -6.33 -9.52 13.06
CA ASP A 107 -5.26 -8.96 13.89
C ASP A 107 -5.54 -7.52 14.33
N THR A 108 -6.53 -6.85 13.72
CA THR A 108 -6.83 -5.43 13.97
C THR A 108 -8.33 -5.14 14.12
N PRO A 109 -8.72 -3.95 14.62
CA PRO A 109 -10.12 -3.52 14.64
C PRO A 109 -10.67 -3.09 13.28
N TRP A 110 -9.84 -2.98 12.24
CA TRP A 110 -10.26 -2.55 10.91
C TRP A 110 -11.25 -3.54 10.30
N ARG A 111 -12.28 -3.03 9.63
CA ARG A 111 -13.29 -3.84 8.92
C ARG A 111 -13.43 -3.37 7.50
N PHE A 112 -13.59 -4.32 6.58
CA PHE A 112 -13.54 -4.06 5.17
C PHE A 112 -14.81 -4.53 4.45
N GLN A 113 -15.27 -3.70 3.52
CA GLN A 113 -16.31 -4.05 2.56
C GLN A 113 -15.65 -4.30 1.20
N MET A 114 -15.88 -5.47 0.62
CA MET A 114 -15.41 -5.78 -0.73
C MET A 114 -16.39 -5.27 -1.77
N ASP A 115 -15.86 -4.57 -2.77
CA ASP A 115 -16.51 -4.32 -4.05
C ASP A 115 -15.87 -5.24 -5.09
N GLU A 116 -16.51 -6.39 -5.34
CA GLU A 116 -16.01 -7.35 -6.31
C GLU A 116 -16.02 -6.81 -7.75
N SER A 117 -16.91 -5.85 -8.05
CA SER A 117 -17.00 -5.26 -9.38
C SER A 117 -15.84 -4.30 -9.67
N ALA A 118 -15.38 -3.60 -8.64
CA ALA A 118 -14.21 -2.74 -8.70
C ALA A 118 -12.89 -3.49 -8.43
N GLY A 119 -12.95 -4.67 -7.83
CA GLY A 119 -11.76 -5.42 -7.42
C GLY A 119 -11.08 -4.85 -6.17
N LEU A 120 -11.81 -4.08 -5.36
CA LEU A 120 -11.29 -3.37 -4.19
C LEU A 120 -11.92 -3.87 -2.89
N ALA A 121 -11.18 -3.75 -1.79
CA ALA A 121 -11.78 -3.72 -0.45
C ALA A 121 -11.53 -2.37 0.20
N ILE A 122 -12.58 -1.79 0.79
CA ILE A 122 -12.56 -0.47 1.43
C ILE A 122 -12.84 -0.68 2.91
N GLY A 123 -11.94 -0.21 3.77
CA GLY A 123 -12.04 -0.36 5.21
C GLY A 123 -11.88 0.92 5.99
N GLY A 124 -12.42 0.87 7.21
CA GLY A 124 -12.38 1.94 8.19
C GLY A 124 -12.35 1.35 9.60
N LEU A 125 -11.97 2.18 10.57
CA LEU A 125 -12.21 1.92 11.98
C LEU A 125 -13.67 2.25 12.30
N GLY A 126 -14.39 1.27 12.86
CA GLY A 126 -15.79 1.43 13.30
C GLY A 126 -15.95 2.33 14.52
#